data_AF-A0A519K7M8-F1
#
_entry.id   AF-A0A519K7M8-F1
#
_cell.length_a   1.000
_cell.length_b   1.000
_cell.length_c   1.000
_cell.angle_alpha   90.00
_cell.angle_beta   90.00
_cell.angle_gamma   90.00
#
_symmetry.space_group_name_H-M   'P 1'
#
loop_
_entity.id
_entity.type
_entity.pdbx_description
1 polymer ?
#
loop_
_entity_poly.entity_id
_entity_poly.type
_entity_poly.pdbx_seq_one_letter_code
_entity_poly.pdbx_strand_id
1 'polypeptide(L)'
;MQKTILFLLAVFLFLEVYVYQAFKTLYSSQTAKFIYWIPTVLVYGFLIYSVFTLNRGSHEYLRFQIVFSIILIFVLPKILVALFLLIEDVFRLFSYGYTYATTETHSYPSRRKFVSLVGLGSAALLAGLVLDGIIFGKYRHRARIVRLKLKNLPASFKGYKIV
;
A
#
# COMPACT_ATOMS: atom_id res chain seq x y z
N MET A 1 14.96 -8.66 -16.52
CA MET A 1 13.75 -8.73 -15.66
C MET A 1 14.03 -9.19 -14.23
N GLN A 2 14.83 -10.24 -13.96
CA GLN A 2 15.18 -10.62 -12.57
C GLN A 2 15.89 -9.51 -11.78
N LYS A 3 16.83 -8.77 -12.41
CA LYS A 3 17.49 -7.60 -11.79
C LYS A 3 16.50 -6.52 -11.34
N THR A 4 15.45 -6.28 -12.12
CA THR A 4 14.39 -5.30 -11.81
C THR A 4 13.53 -5.74 -10.62
N ILE A 5 13.21 -7.04 -10.53
CA ILE A 5 12.45 -7.60 -9.41
C ILE A 5 13.28 -7.56 -8.13
N LEU A 6 14.56 -7.90 -8.20
CA LEU A 6 15.50 -7.79 -7.07
C LEU A 6 15.65 -6.35 -6.59
N PHE A 7 15.76 -5.39 -7.52
CA PHE A 7 15.80 -3.97 -7.20
C PHE A 7 14.51 -3.51 -6.51
N LEU A 8 13.34 -3.88 -7.03
CA LEU A 8 12.04 -3.59 -6.40
C LEU A 8 11.95 -4.17 -4.98
N LEU A 9 12.41 -5.40 -4.80
CA LEU A 9 12.40 -6.07 -3.49
C LEU A 9 13.32 -5.34 -2.48
N ALA A 10 14.48 -4.86 -2.93
CA ALA A 10 15.37 -4.04 -2.11
C ALA A 10 14.70 -2.71 -1.71
N VAL A 11 14.03 -2.03 -2.64
CA VAL A 11 13.28 -0.80 -2.34
C VAL A 11 12.18 -1.05 -1.32
N PHE A 12 11.46 -2.18 -1.43
CA PHE A 12 10.44 -2.55 -0.45
C PHE A 12 11.02 -2.85 0.93
N LEU A 13 12.17 -3.51 1.02
CA LEU A 13 12.88 -3.69 2.29
C LEU A 13 13.29 -2.35 2.93
N PHE A 14 13.76 -1.39 2.13
CA PHE A 14 14.05 -0.04 2.64
C PHE A 14 12.79 0.66 3.17
N LEU A 15 11.69 0.58 2.42
CA LEU A 15 10.39 1.10 2.84
C LEU A 15 9.92 0.43 4.15
N GLU A 16 10.16 -0.86 4.31
CA GLU A 16 9.84 -1.64 5.51
C GLU A 16 10.53 -1.07 6.75
N VAL A 17 11.84 -0.85 6.65
CA VAL A 17 12.64 -0.30 7.74
C VAL A 17 12.16 1.10 8.10
N TYR A 18 11.79 1.91 7.11
CA TYR A 18 11.27 3.27 7.32
C TYR A 18 9.92 3.26 8.05
N VAL A 19 8.97 2.45 7.58
CA VAL A 19 7.64 2.30 8.21
C VAL A 19 7.74 1.71 9.62
N TYR A 20 8.67 0.78 9.85
CA TYR A 20 8.92 0.23 11.17
C TYR A 20 9.31 1.31 12.19
N GLN A 21 9.95 2.40 11.76
CA GLN A 21 10.26 3.50 12.67
C GLN A 21 8.99 4.22 13.18
N ALA A 22 7.95 4.36 12.34
CA ALA A 22 6.65 4.88 12.78
C ALA A 22 6.04 3.99 13.86
N PHE A 23 6.05 2.68 13.60
CA PHE A 23 5.51 1.67 14.50
C PHE A 23 6.24 1.66 15.85
N LYS A 24 7.58 1.67 15.84
CA LYS A 24 8.42 1.72 17.05
C LYS A 24 8.20 3.00 17.87
N THR A 25 7.85 4.11 17.22
CA THR A 25 7.55 5.38 17.90
C THR A 25 6.28 5.28 18.75
N LEU A 26 5.32 4.47 18.31
CA LEU A 26 4.02 4.32 18.95
C LEU A 26 4.01 3.14 19.95
N TYR A 27 4.65 2.03 19.58
CA TYR A 27 4.70 0.80 20.37
C TYR A 27 6.15 0.44 20.73
N SER A 28 6.48 0.52 22.02
CA SER A 28 7.83 0.18 22.52
C SER A 28 7.93 -1.26 23.07
N SER A 29 6.79 -1.91 23.33
CA SER A 29 6.75 -3.24 23.93
C SER A 29 7.34 -4.31 23.01
N GLN A 30 8.00 -5.31 23.60
CA GLN A 30 8.62 -6.40 22.84
C GLN A 30 7.56 -7.23 22.10
N THR A 31 6.40 -7.46 22.71
CA THR A 31 5.26 -8.16 22.09
C THR A 31 4.75 -7.46 20.83
N ALA A 32 4.65 -6.13 20.85
CA ALA A 32 4.20 -5.38 19.67
C ALA A 32 5.18 -5.51 18.49
N LYS A 33 6.49 -5.59 18.76
CA LYS A 33 7.49 -5.83 17.71
C LYS A 33 7.29 -7.20 17.06
N PHE A 34 7.00 -8.24 17.83
CA PHE A 34 6.72 -9.57 17.28
C PHE A 34 5.46 -9.57 16.41
N ILE A 35 4.39 -8.90 16.86
CA ILE A 35 3.15 -8.76 16.09
C ILE A 35 3.39 -8.07 14.74
N TYR A 36 4.31 -7.11 14.68
CA TYR A 36 4.70 -6.47 13.41
C TYR A 36 5.57 -7.37 12.53
N TRP A 37 6.62 -7.97 13.10
CA TRP A 37 7.64 -8.68 12.33
C TRP A 37 7.21 -10.05 11.83
N ILE A 38 6.42 -10.82 12.59
CA ILE A 38 5.96 -12.15 12.19
C ILE A 38 5.21 -12.13 10.84
N PRO A 39 4.12 -11.36 10.67
CA PRO A 39 3.39 -11.32 9.40
C PRO A 39 4.25 -10.73 8.28
N THR A 40 5.12 -9.76 8.61
CA THR A 40 6.04 -9.16 7.65
C THR A 40 6.99 -10.21 7.07
N VAL A 41 7.70 -10.96 7.93
CA VAL A 41 8.64 -12.01 7.49
C VAL A 41 7.92 -13.08 6.67
N LEU A 42 6.71 -13.48 7.07
CA LEU A 42 5.92 -14.46 6.34
C LEU A 42 5.60 -13.98 4.92
N VAL A 43 5.15 -12.73 4.77
CA VAL A 43 4.82 -12.15 3.46
C VAL A 43 6.07 -11.99 2.59
N TYR A 44 7.16 -11.45 3.12
CA TYR A 44 8.40 -11.33 2.34
C TYR A 44 8.96 -12.71 1.96
N GLY A 45 8.90 -13.69 2.85
CA GLY A 45 9.27 -15.08 2.54
C GLY A 45 8.44 -15.66 1.39
N PHE A 46 7.13 -15.45 1.42
CA PHE A 46 6.22 -15.86 0.34
C PHE A 46 6.52 -15.14 -0.99
N LEU A 47 6.79 -13.83 -0.95
CA LEU A 47 7.13 -13.05 -2.14
C LEU A 47 8.46 -13.51 -2.76
N ILE A 48 9.49 -13.71 -1.92
CA ILE A 48 10.79 -14.23 -2.36
C ILE A 48 10.62 -15.61 -3.00
N TYR A 49 9.92 -16.53 -2.34
CA TYR A 49 9.61 -17.86 -2.88
C TYR A 49 8.88 -17.79 -4.22
N SER A 50 7.91 -16.88 -4.33
CA SER A 50 7.14 -16.67 -5.56
C SER A 50 8.03 -16.18 -6.70
N VAL A 51 8.99 -15.29 -6.43
CA VAL A 51 9.95 -14.78 -7.43
C VAL A 51 10.86 -15.89 -7.96
N PHE A 52 11.29 -16.82 -7.11
CA PHE A 52 12.14 -17.94 -7.52
C PHE A 52 11.37 -19.06 -8.23
N THR A 53 10.10 -19.25 -7.89
CA THR A 53 9.27 -20.34 -8.44
C THR A 53 8.49 -19.94 -9.70
N LEU A 54 8.33 -18.65 -9.97
CA LEU A 54 7.65 -18.14 -11.17
C LEU A 54 8.46 -18.50 -12.44
N ASN A 55 8.09 -19.62 -13.05
CA ASN A 55 8.63 -20.04 -14.34
C ASN A 55 7.88 -19.30 -15.47
N ARG A 56 8.63 -18.66 -16.38
CA ARG A 56 8.06 -17.74 -17.39
C ARG A 56 7.17 -18.42 -18.43
N GLY A 57 7.24 -19.74 -18.54
CA GLY A 57 6.47 -20.53 -19.51
C GLY A 57 5.10 -21.00 -19.00
N SER A 58 4.81 -20.92 -17.70
CA SER A 58 3.53 -21.35 -17.16
C SER A 58 2.55 -20.18 -17.09
N HIS A 59 1.43 -20.28 -17.80
CA HIS A 59 0.31 -19.34 -17.74
C HIS A 59 -0.50 -19.52 -16.44
N GLU A 60 0.18 -19.53 -15.28
CA GLU A 60 -0.50 -19.61 -13.98
C GLU A 60 -1.02 -18.22 -13.56
N TYR A 61 -2.04 -17.76 -14.27
CA TYR A 61 -2.74 -16.50 -14.00
C TYR A 61 -3.17 -16.35 -12.53
N LEU A 62 -3.64 -17.44 -11.91
CA LEU A 62 -4.06 -17.47 -10.51
C LEU A 62 -2.91 -17.15 -9.53
N ARG A 63 -1.71 -17.69 -9.76
CA ARG A 63 -0.55 -17.46 -8.89
C ARG A 63 -0.10 -16.01 -8.98
N PHE A 64 -0.09 -15.44 -10.20
CA PHE A 64 0.23 -14.04 -10.41
C PHE A 64 -0.78 -13.10 -9.72
N GLN A 65 -2.07 -13.41 -9.80
CA GLN A 65 -3.13 -12.61 -9.16
C GLN A 65 -2.99 -12.60 -7.63
N ILE A 66 -2.67 -13.75 -7.02
CA ILE A 66 -2.47 -13.86 -5.56
C ILE A 66 -1.25 -13.05 -5.12
N VAL A 67 -0.11 -13.18 -5.82
CA VAL A 67 1.10 -12.42 -5.54
C VAL A 67 0.84 -10.91 -5.63
N PHE A 68 0.16 -10.47 -6.69
CA PHE A 68 -0.16 -9.05 -6.89
C PHE A 68 -1.11 -8.52 -5.81
N SER A 69 -2.11 -9.31 -5.41
CA SER A 69 -3.04 -8.97 -4.33
C SER A 69 -2.32 -8.80 -2.99
N ILE A 70 -1.39 -9.70 -2.66
CA ILE A 70 -0.59 -9.63 -1.43
C ILE A 70 0.30 -8.38 -1.45
N ILE A 71 0.97 -8.11 -2.56
CA ILE A 71 1.78 -6.88 -2.73
C ILE A 71 0.89 -5.65 -2.53
N LEU A 72 -0.30 -5.60 -3.12
CA LEU A 72 -1.17 -4.44 -3.02
C LEU A 72 -1.64 -4.20 -1.57
N ILE A 73 -2.07 -5.25 -0.87
CA ILE A 73 -2.53 -5.17 0.53
C ILE A 73 -1.40 -4.71 1.46
N PHE A 74 -0.17 -5.17 1.22
CA PHE A 74 0.95 -4.88 2.12
C PHE A 74 1.70 -3.59 1.78
N VAL A 75 1.94 -3.30 0.50
CA VAL A 75 2.78 -2.19 0.07
C VAL A 75 1.99 -0.88 0.03
N LEU A 76 0.76 -0.90 -0.46
CA LEU A 76 -0.02 0.33 -0.65
C LEU A 76 -0.22 1.11 0.67
N PRO A 77 -0.62 0.48 1.79
CA PRO A 77 -0.72 1.16 3.07
C PRO A 77 0.62 1.69 3.57
N LYS A 78 1.72 0.96 3.34
CA LYS A 78 3.06 1.35 3.79
C LYS A 78 3.59 2.58 3.04
N ILE A 79 3.29 2.70 1.74
CA ILE A 79 3.60 3.92 0.97
C ILE A 79 2.90 5.12 1.62
N LEU A 80 1.65 4.97 2.02
CA LEU A 80 0.90 6.02 2.68
C LEU A 80 1.53 6.41 4.04
N VAL A 81 1.94 5.44 4.87
CA VAL A 81 2.69 5.74 6.11
C VAL A 81 3.98 6.49 5.79
N ALA A 82 4.73 6.04 4.79
CA ALA A 82 5.99 6.67 4.38
C ALA A 82 5.79 8.14 3.98
N LEU A 83 4.69 8.48 3.30
CA LEU A 83 4.36 9.88 2.99
C LEU A 83 4.16 10.73 4.26
N PHE A 84 3.43 10.21 5.26
CA PHE A 84 3.26 10.94 6.53
C PHE A 84 4.57 11.14 7.28
N LEU A 85 5.44 10.12 7.29
CA LEU A 85 6.77 10.23 7.89
C LEU A 85 7.66 11.23 7.14
N LEU A 86 7.59 11.27 5.82
CA LEU A 86 8.35 12.24 5.02
C LEU A 86 7.90 13.66 5.33
N ILE A 87 6.59 13.90 5.44
CA ILE A 87 6.06 15.20 5.85
C ILE A 87 6.60 15.57 7.23
N GLU A 88 6.59 14.63 8.19
CA GLU A 88 7.14 14.87 9.53
C GLU A 88 8.64 15.20 9.51
N ASP A 89 9.43 14.45 8.73
CA ASP A 89 10.86 14.63 8.61
C ASP A 89 11.19 15.99 7.97
N VAL A 90 10.39 16.45 7.00
CA VAL A 90 10.49 17.80 6.41
C VAL A 90 10.23 18.87 7.46
N PHE A 91 9.15 18.76 8.25
CA PHE A 91 8.88 19.71 9.34
C PHE A 91 9.98 19.70 10.41
N ARG A 92 10.57 18.54 10.71
CA ARG A 92 11.71 18.42 11.64
C ARG A 92 12.96 19.09 11.08
N LEU A 93 13.24 18.96 9.80
CA LEU A 93 14.37 19.63 9.13
C LEU A 93 14.23 21.16 9.21
N PHE A 94 13.04 21.71 8.90
CA PHE A 94 12.80 23.14 9.04
C PHE A 94 12.89 23.62 10.49
N SER A 95 12.33 22.87 11.44
CA SER A 95 12.41 23.21 12.87
C SER A 95 13.86 23.18 13.36
N TYR A 96 14.64 22.18 12.95
CA TYR A 96 16.06 22.07 13.29
C TYR A 96 16.87 23.23 12.71
N GLY A 97 16.61 23.61 11.45
CA GLY A 97 17.27 24.78 10.82
C GLY A 97 16.97 26.09 11.54
N TYR A 98 15.73 26.28 12.02
CA TYR A 98 15.35 27.45 12.82
C TYR A 98 16.03 27.46 14.20
N THR A 99 16.02 26.33 14.91
CA THR A 99 16.67 26.21 16.23
C THR A 99 18.18 26.37 16.12
N TYR A 100 18.82 25.84 15.07
CA TYR A 100 20.25 26.01 14.79
C TYR A 100 20.64 27.49 14.63
N ALA A 101 19.75 28.31 14.08
CA ALA A 101 19.97 29.74 13.92
C ALA A 101 19.67 30.58 15.19
N THR A 102 18.95 30.04 16.17
CA THR A 102 18.35 30.83 17.27
C THR A 102 18.84 30.44 18.66
N THR A 103 19.33 29.22 18.89
CA THR A 103 19.65 28.71 20.25
C THR A 103 20.88 27.80 20.27
N GLU A 104 21.72 27.94 21.31
CA GLU A 104 22.96 27.15 21.47
C GLU A 104 22.72 25.70 21.95
N THR A 105 21.53 25.37 22.46
CA THR A 105 21.17 24.00 22.88
C THR A 105 20.54 23.20 21.74
N HIS A 106 21.37 22.36 21.14
CA HIS A 106 21.02 21.57 19.95
C HIS A 106 20.30 20.27 20.31
N SER A 107 19.04 20.35 20.72
CA SER A 107 18.19 19.16 20.86
C SER A 107 17.44 18.87 19.57
N TYR A 108 17.69 17.70 18.99
CA TYR A 108 16.97 17.23 17.82
C TYR A 108 15.51 16.92 18.20
N PRO A 109 14.51 17.51 17.52
CA PRO A 109 13.11 17.35 17.92
C PRO A 109 12.67 15.89 17.86
N SER A 110 12.07 15.42 18.95
CA SER A 110 11.55 14.04 19.06
C SER A 110 10.41 13.80 18.08
N ARG A 111 10.29 12.56 17.59
CA ARG A 111 9.25 12.17 16.63
C ARG A 111 7.87 12.34 17.27
N ARG A 112 6.98 13.07 16.61
CA ARG A 112 5.64 13.38 17.11
C ARG A 112 4.77 12.14 17.02
N LYS A 113 4.45 11.55 18.18
CA LYS A 113 3.56 10.37 18.27
C LYS A 113 2.24 10.54 17.53
N PHE A 114 1.70 11.76 17.48
CA PHE A 114 0.46 12.09 16.76
C PHE A 114 0.57 11.83 15.25
N VAL A 115 1.68 12.21 14.60
CA VAL A 115 1.85 12.04 13.15
C VAL A 115 2.00 10.56 12.81
N SER A 116 2.79 9.81 13.59
CA SER A 116 2.88 8.36 13.48
C SER A 116 1.53 7.66 13.70
N LEU A 117 0.73 8.12 14.66
CA LEU A 117 -0.61 7.59 14.92
C LEU A 117 -1.55 7.80 13.71
N VAL A 118 -1.59 9.02 13.18
CA VAL A 118 -2.41 9.36 12.00
C VAL A 118 -1.95 8.58 10.78
N GLY A 119 -0.64 8.47 10.55
CA GLY A 119 -0.08 7.70 9.43
C GLY A 119 -0.44 6.22 9.52
N LEU A 120 -0.29 5.59 10.70
CA LEU A 120 -0.65 4.19 10.90
C LEU A 120 -2.16 3.96 10.85
N GLY A 121 -2.97 4.86 11.41
CA GLY A 121 -4.43 4.77 11.39
C GLY A 121 -5.00 4.89 9.98
N SER A 122 -4.51 5.85 9.20
CA SER A 122 -4.90 6.02 7.78
C SER A 122 -4.44 4.84 6.91
N ALA A 123 -3.26 4.28 7.19
CA ALA A 123 -2.81 3.05 6.53
C ALA A 123 -3.68 1.84 6.88
N ALA A 124 -4.10 1.69 8.14
CA ALA A 124 -5.03 0.62 8.53
C ALA A 124 -6.38 0.74 7.81
N LEU A 125 -6.91 1.97 7.68
CA LEU A 125 -8.12 2.23 6.90
C LEU A 125 -7.93 1.85 5.42
N LEU A 126 -6.82 2.27 4.80
CA LEU A 126 -6.55 1.94 3.39
C LEU A 126 -6.37 0.44 3.19
N ALA A 127 -5.68 -0.26 4.10
CA ALA A 127 -5.55 -1.70 4.06
C ALA A 127 -6.92 -2.39 4.08
N GLY A 128 -7.84 -1.92 4.95
CA GLY A 128 -9.22 -2.40 5.00
C GLY A 128 -9.98 -2.19 3.68
N LEU A 129 -9.83 -1.01 3.06
CA LEU A 129 -10.45 -0.72 1.76
C LEU A 129 -9.90 -1.59 0.63
N VAL A 130 -8.60 -1.84 0.62
CA VAL A 130 -7.96 -2.72 -0.38
C VAL A 130 -8.43 -4.16 -0.20
N LEU A 131 -8.50 -4.64 1.04
CA LEU A 131 -9.04 -5.96 1.36
C LEU A 131 -10.49 -6.11 0.90
N ASP A 132 -11.34 -5.11 1.20
CA ASP A 132 -12.72 -5.07 0.73
C ASP A 132 -12.80 -5.09 -0.81
N GLY A 133 -11.97 -4.31 -1.48
CA GLY A 133 -11.88 -4.27 -2.93
C GLY A 133 -11.46 -5.60 -3.57
N ILE A 134 -10.52 -6.31 -2.96
CA ILE A 134 -10.05 -7.61 -3.47
C ILE A 134 -11.09 -8.71 -3.23
N ILE A 135 -11.68 -8.77 -2.03
CA ILE A 135 -12.61 -9.84 -1.65
C ILE A 135 -13.98 -9.62 -2.29
N PHE A 136 -14.55 -8.42 -2.14
CA PHE A 136 -15.92 -8.12 -2.56
C PHE A 136 -15.99 -7.48 -3.95
N GLY A 137 -14.92 -6.83 -4.41
CA GLY A 137 -14.92 -6.14 -5.71
C GLY A 137 -15.21 -7.07 -6.88
N LYS A 138 -14.80 -8.34 -6.82
CA LYS A 138 -15.13 -9.36 -7.83
C LYS A 138 -16.64 -9.54 -8.03
N TYR A 139 -17.44 -9.39 -6.97
CA TYR A 139 -18.88 -9.62 -6.99
C TYR A 139 -19.70 -8.36 -7.21
N ARG A 140 -19.06 -7.17 -7.21
CA ARG A 140 -19.73 -5.87 -7.41
C ARG A 140 -20.00 -5.59 -8.89
N HIS A 141 -20.80 -6.43 -9.52
CA HIS A 141 -21.22 -6.23 -10.91
C HIS A 141 -22.19 -5.04 -11.00
N ARG A 142 -21.98 -4.15 -11.98
CA ARG A 142 -22.89 -3.05 -12.30
C ARG A 142 -23.43 -3.23 -13.72
N ALA A 143 -24.76 -3.28 -13.85
CA ALA A 143 -25.40 -3.26 -15.16
C ALA A 143 -25.25 -1.87 -15.79
N ARG A 144 -24.58 -1.78 -16.94
CA ARG A 144 -24.44 -0.52 -17.67
C ARG A 144 -25.54 -0.41 -18.71
N ILE A 145 -26.54 0.43 -18.44
CA ILE A 145 -27.62 0.71 -19.39
C ILE A 145 -27.11 1.76 -20.38
N VAL A 146 -26.89 1.37 -21.64
CA VAL A 146 -26.47 2.27 -22.71
C VAL A 146 -27.63 2.49 -23.66
N ARG A 147 -28.05 3.76 -23.85
CA ARG A 147 -29.04 4.12 -24.86
C ARG A 147 -28.35 4.24 -26.22
N LEU A 148 -28.56 3.26 -27.08
CA LEU A 148 -28.04 3.27 -28.45
C LEU A 148 -28.94 4.16 -29.33
N LYS A 149 -28.35 5.20 -29.93
CA LYS A 149 -29.02 6.04 -30.94
C LYS A 149 -28.67 5.52 -32.33
N LEU A 150 -29.56 4.75 -32.92
CA LEU A 150 -29.38 4.17 -34.26
C LEU A 150 -30.15 5.01 -35.29
N LYS A 151 -29.43 5.58 -36.28
CA LYS A 151 -29.98 6.52 -37.27
C LYS A 151 -31.08 5.91 -38.16
N ASN A 152 -31.00 4.61 -38.45
CA ASN A 152 -31.90 3.88 -39.36
C ASN A 152 -32.65 2.74 -38.65
N LEU A 153 -32.98 2.88 -37.37
CA LEU A 153 -33.72 1.82 -36.65
C LEU A 153 -35.16 1.72 -37.18
N PRO A 154 -35.61 0.55 -37.68
CA PRO A 154 -36.99 0.37 -38.11
C PRO A 154 -37.96 0.67 -36.97
N ALA A 155 -39.14 1.19 -37.28
CA ALA A 155 -40.13 1.58 -36.28
C ALA A 155 -40.54 0.41 -35.37
N SER A 156 -40.54 -0.82 -35.90
CA SER A 156 -40.82 -2.05 -35.16
C SER A 156 -39.84 -2.32 -34.01
N PHE A 157 -38.63 -1.77 -34.04
CA PHE A 157 -37.61 -1.98 -33.01
C PHE A 157 -37.45 -0.78 -32.06
N LYS A 158 -38.22 0.29 -32.23
CA LYS A 158 -38.20 1.43 -31.30
C LYS A 158 -38.78 1.01 -29.94
N GLY A 159 -38.01 1.24 -28.87
CA GLY A 159 -38.42 0.91 -27.50
C GLY A 159 -38.00 -0.48 -27.03
N TYR A 160 -37.35 -1.28 -27.88
CA TYR A 160 -36.82 -2.58 -27.48
C TYR A 160 -35.64 -2.41 -26.51
N LYS A 161 -35.65 -3.24 -25.47
CA LYS A 161 -34.58 -3.40 -24.50
C LYS A 161 -33.97 -4.78 -24.67
N ILE A 162 -32.69 -4.84 -25.00
CA ILE A 162 -31.90 -6.08 -24.93
C ILE A 162 -31.40 -6.21 -23.49
N VAL A 163 -31.73 -7.32 -22.82
CA VAL A 163 -31.35 -7.63 -21.42
C VAL A 163 -30.20 -8.62 -21.42
#